data_AF-A0A0V0H8L2-F1
#
_entry.id   AF-A0A0V0H8L2-F1
#
_cell.length_a   1.000
_cell.length_b   1.000
_cell.length_c   1.000
_cell.angle_alpha   90.00
_cell.angle_beta   90.00
_cell.angle_gamma   90.00
#
_symmetry.space_group_name_H-M   'P 1'
#
loop_
_entity.id
_entity.type
_entity.pdbx_description
1 polymer ?
#
loop_
_entity_poly.entity_id
_entity_poly.type
_entity_poly.pdbx_seq_one_letter_code
_entity_poly.pdbx_strand_id
1 'polypeptide(L)'
;MRQAIKVQRAILRQGSAAITKKGSIRSGSKFRWVKLEDSADAKLLCHPQALTKFGYFLMDALREKGARMKPLICICYTQERSKVLIVAICGKPRLGAVQGNAFGLAFRSSAEETGAEFFHELFESSWIVLDAVAVNSFMIRLTEKLL
;
A
#
# COMPACT_ATOMS: atom_id res chain seq x y z
N MET A 1 -20.78 10.80 -8.40
CA MET A 1 -20.92 9.39 -8.84
C MET A 1 -19.92 8.96 -9.93
N ARG A 2 -19.80 9.64 -11.08
CA ARG A 2 -18.92 9.21 -12.20
C ARG A 2 -17.47 8.88 -11.81
N GLN A 3 -16.85 9.70 -10.96
CA GLN A 3 -15.45 9.49 -10.54
C GLN A 3 -15.28 8.23 -9.66
N ALA A 4 -16.21 8.00 -8.74
CA ALA A 4 -16.18 6.80 -7.90
C ALA A 4 -16.27 5.51 -8.74
N ILE A 5 -17.10 5.52 -9.78
CA ILE A 5 -17.21 4.39 -10.72
C ILE A 5 -15.89 4.16 -11.46
N LYS A 6 -15.22 5.22 -11.91
CA LYS A 6 -13.92 5.11 -12.59
C LYS A 6 -12.86 4.48 -11.66
N VAL A 7 -12.76 4.97 -10.42
CA VAL A 7 -11.83 4.43 -9.42
C VAL A 7 -12.15 2.97 -9.11
N GLN A 8 -13.42 2.62 -8.91
CA GLN A 8 -13.80 1.24 -8.61
C GLN A 8 -13.48 0.29 -9.77
N ARG A 9 -13.69 0.72 -11.02
CA ARG A 9 -13.29 -0.05 -12.22
C ARG A 9 -11.76 -0.24 -12.28
N ALA A 10 -10.99 0.79 -11.98
CA ALA A 10 -9.53 0.70 -11.91
C ALA A 10 -9.07 -0.29 -10.82
N ILE A 11 -9.69 -0.27 -9.64
CA ILE A 11 -9.43 -1.23 -8.55
C ILE A 11 -9.67 -2.66 -9.01
N LEU A 12 -10.81 -2.94 -9.65
CA LEU A 12 -11.14 -4.28 -10.13
C LEU A 12 -10.13 -4.77 -11.18
N ARG A 13 -9.77 -3.93 -12.15
CA ARG A 13 -8.83 -4.30 -13.23
C ARG A 13 -7.44 -4.58 -12.69
N GLN A 14 -6.85 -3.62 -11.97
CA GLN A 14 -5.51 -3.77 -11.40
C GLN A 14 -5.47 -4.86 -10.33
N GLY A 15 -6.54 -4.98 -9.54
CA GLY A 15 -6.61 -5.93 -8.43
C GLY A 15 -6.69 -7.36 -8.95
N SER A 16 -7.58 -7.64 -9.90
CA SER A 16 -7.66 -8.95 -10.55
C SER A 16 -6.35 -9.32 -11.22
N ALA A 17 -5.69 -8.38 -11.91
CA ALA A 17 -4.37 -8.61 -12.50
C ALA A 17 -3.33 -8.99 -11.43
N ALA A 18 -3.26 -8.25 -10.32
CA ALA A 18 -2.33 -8.53 -9.23
C ALA A 18 -2.59 -9.88 -8.53
N ILE A 19 -3.85 -10.30 -8.41
CA ILE A 19 -4.26 -11.56 -7.75
C ILE A 19 -4.01 -12.79 -8.63
N THR A 20 -4.08 -12.63 -9.95
CA THR A 20 -3.97 -13.75 -10.92
C THR A 20 -2.55 -13.91 -11.46
N LYS A 21 -1.82 -12.80 -11.66
CA LYS A 21 -0.44 -12.82 -12.15
C LYS A 21 0.52 -13.24 -11.02
N LYS A 22 1.12 -14.42 -11.17
CA LYS A 22 2.08 -14.97 -10.20
C LYS A 22 3.24 -13.98 -9.98
N GLY A 23 3.49 -13.65 -8.72
CA GLY A 23 4.58 -12.77 -8.33
C GLY A 23 4.27 -11.27 -8.35
N SER A 24 3.09 -10.84 -8.78
CA SER A 24 2.70 -9.42 -8.67
C SER A 24 2.59 -8.96 -7.20
N ILE A 25 2.10 -9.84 -6.33
CA ILE A 25 2.11 -9.62 -4.89
C ILE A 25 3.29 -10.40 -4.30
N ARG A 26 4.26 -9.66 -3.77
CA ARG A 26 5.41 -10.23 -3.06
C ARG A 26 5.07 -10.35 -1.58
N SER A 27 5.51 -11.44 -0.95
CA SER A 27 5.26 -11.69 0.47
C SER A 27 6.59 -11.85 1.20
N GLY A 28 6.87 -10.93 2.12
CA GLY A 28 7.95 -11.07 3.10
C GLY A 28 7.47 -11.76 4.37
N SER A 29 8.35 -11.83 5.37
CA SER A 29 8.02 -12.33 6.72
C SER A 29 6.97 -11.44 7.38
N LYS A 30 7.23 -10.13 7.46
CA LYS A 30 6.44 -9.13 8.20
C LYS A 30 5.22 -8.61 7.42
N PHE A 31 5.34 -8.38 6.11
CA PHE A 31 4.27 -7.80 5.29
C PHE A 31 4.32 -8.29 3.84
N ARG A 32 3.26 -7.98 3.08
CA ARG A 32 3.22 -8.12 1.62
C ARG A 32 3.41 -6.77 0.95
N TRP A 33 3.90 -6.76 -0.28
CA TRP A 33 3.90 -5.55 -1.09
C TRP A 33 3.52 -5.82 -2.54
N VAL A 34 2.94 -4.80 -3.16
CA VAL A 34 2.53 -4.79 -4.56
C VAL A 34 2.88 -3.43 -5.17
N LYS A 35 3.47 -3.46 -6.36
CA LYS A 35 3.71 -2.27 -7.18
C LYS A 35 2.68 -2.25 -8.30
N LEU A 36 1.99 -1.12 -8.46
CA LEU A 36 1.05 -0.95 -9.56
C LEU A 36 1.80 -0.91 -10.89
N GLU A 37 1.24 -1.54 -11.91
CA GLU A 37 1.76 -1.46 -13.27
C GLU A 37 1.43 -0.09 -13.85
N ASP A 38 2.41 0.52 -14.54
CA ASP A 38 2.23 1.82 -15.16
C ASP A 38 1.13 1.75 -16.22
N SER A 39 0.03 2.45 -15.94
CA SER A 39 -1.22 2.34 -16.70
C SER A 39 -2.10 3.56 -16.43
N ALA A 40 -3.09 3.77 -17.30
CA ALA A 40 -4.13 4.78 -17.05
C ALA A 40 -4.88 4.55 -15.73
N ASP A 41 -4.98 3.29 -15.29
CA ASP A 41 -5.58 2.94 -14.00
C ASP A 41 -4.69 3.33 -12.82
N ALA A 42 -3.37 3.17 -12.94
CA ALA A 42 -2.44 3.60 -11.90
C ALA A 42 -2.57 5.10 -11.59
N LYS A 43 -2.83 5.93 -12.60
CA LYS A 43 -3.09 7.38 -12.42
C LYS A 43 -4.32 7.64 -11.54
N LEU A 44 -5.38 6.84 -11.70
CA LEU A 44 -6.59 6.94 -10.88
C LEU A 44 -6.39 6.41 -9.45
N LEU A 45 -5.45 5.48 -9.27
CA LEU A 45 -5.14 4.86 -7.99
C LEU A 45 -3.99 5.53 -7.23
N CYS A 46 -3.22 6.42 -7.86
CA CYS A 46 -2.11 7.18 -7.26
C CYS A 46 -2.60 8.31 -6.33
N HIS A 47 -3.54 7.98 -5.44
CA HIS A 47 -4.06 8.85 -4.39
C HIS A 47 -4.23 8.02 -3.12
N PRO A 48 -3.85 8.50 -1.93
CA PRO A 48 -3.80 7.69 -0.70
C PRO A 48 -5.07 6.87 -0.47
N GLN A 49 -6.24 7.52 -0.47
CA GLN A 49 -7.52 6.83 -0.25
C GLN A 49 -7.90 5.83 -1.35
N ALA A 50 -7.55 6.09 -2.60
CA ALA A 50 -7.84 5.18 -3.71
C ALA A 50 -6.95 3.93 -3.61
N LEU A 51 -5.68 4.13 -3.24
CA LEU A 51 -4.71 3.06 -3.05
C LEU A 51 -5.01 2.24 -1.77
N THR A 52 -5.51 2.86 -0.70
CA THR A 52 -6.04 2.15 0.49
C THR A 52 -7.21 1.24 0.10
N LYS A 53 -8.19 1.74 -0.68
CA LYS A 53 -9.31 0.91 -1.16
C LYS A 53 -8.83 -0.25 -2.03
N PHE A 54 -7.87 0.00 -2.91
CA PHE A 54 -7.23 -1.03 -3.72
C PHE A 54 -6.57 -2.11 -2.84
N GLY A 55 -5.81 -1.72 -1.82
CA GLY A 55 -5.17 -2.69 -0.94
C GLY A 55 -6.16 -3.49 -0.09
N TYR A 56 -7.26 -2.88 0.38
CA TYR A 56 -8.33 -3.65 1.03
C TYR A 56 -8.95 -4.69 0.10
N PHE A 57 -9.20 -4.34 -1.17
CA PHE A 57 -9.67 -5.29 -2.17
C PHE A 57 -8.71 -6.49 -2.31
N LEU A 58 -7.40 -6.23 -2.38
CA LEU A 58 -6.39 -7.30 -2.44
C LEU A 58 -6.36 -8.15 -1.17
N MET A 59 -6.42 -7.53 0.01
CA MET A 59 -6.41 -8.24 1.29
C MET A 59 -7.64 -9.13 1.45
N ASP A 60 -8.84 -8.63 1.10
CA ASP A 60 -10.06 -9.42 1.12
C ASP A 60 -9.94 -10.59 0.12
N ALA A 61 -9.51 -10.35 -1.12
CA ALA A 61 -9.38 -11.42 -2.11
C ALA A 61 -8.31 -12.48 -1.76
N LEU A 62 -7.19 -12.07 -1.14
CA LEU A 62 -6.18 -13.00 -0.64
C LEU A 62 -6.71 -13.85 0.50
N ARG A 63 -7.51 -13.25 1.40
CA ARG A 63 -8.17 -13.97 2.50
C ARG A 63 -9.14 -15.01 1.94
N GLU A 64 -9.95 -14.67 0.95
CA GLU A 64 -10.87 -15.62 0.29
C GLU A 64 -10.12 -16.77 -0.39
N LYS A 65 -8.88 -16.54 -0.83
CA LYS A 65 -7.97 -17.60 -1.34
C LYS A 65 -7.27 -18.41 -0.24
N GLY A 66 -7.62 -18.22 1.04
CA GLY A 66 -7.02 -18.91 2.17
C GLY A 66 -5.64 -18.41 2.59
N ALA A 67 -5.19 -17.26 2.08
CA ALA A 67 -3.90 -16.71 2.47
C ALA A 67 -3.97 -16.10 3.88
N ARG A 68 -2.93 -16.34 4.70
CA ARG A 68 -2.80 -15.71 6.04
C ARG A 68 -2.89 -14.19 5.92
N MET A 69 -3.65 -13.53 6.78
CA MET A 69 -3.66 -12.07 6.84
C MET A 69 -2.28 -11.54 7.23
N LYS A 70 -1.72 -10.66 6.40
CA LYS A 70 -0.52 -9.87 6.68
C LYS A 70 -0.80 -8.46 6.23
N PRO A 71 -0.16 -7.45 6.84
CA PRO A 71 -0.22 -6.11 6.31
C PRO A 71 0.22 -6.05 4.85
N LEU A 72 -0.29 -5.06 4.13
CA LEU A 72 -0.04 -4.87 2.72
C LEU A 72 0.49 -3.47 2.44
N ILE A 73 1.58 -3.39 1.69
CA ILE A 73 2.13 -2.15 1.15
C ILE A 73 1.78 -2.06 -0.33
N CYS A 74 1.11 -0.97 -0.71
CA CYS A 74 0.82 -0.65 -2.10
C CYS A 74 1.74 0.50 -2.55
N ILE A 75 2.41 0.31 -3.69
CA ILE A 75 3.38 1.25 -4.25
C ILE A 75 2.85 1.74 -5.60
N CYS A 76 2.69 3.04 -5.75
CA CYS A 76 2.26 3.68 -7.00
C CYS A 76 3.24 4.79 -7.41
N TYR A 77 3.70 4.76 -8.65
CA TYR A 77 4.61 5.77 -9.19
C TYR A 77 3.78 6.90 -9.79
N THR A 78 4.20 8.15 -9.58
CA THR A 78 3.59 9.30 -10.25
C THR A 78 3.89 9.25 -11.76
N GLN A 79 3.20 10.06 -12.57
CA GLN A 79 3.33 10.01 -14.04
C GLN A 79 4.76 10.26 -14.53
N GLU A 80 5.52 11.09 -13.81
CA GLU A 80 6.91 11.41 -14.13
C GLU A 80 7.91 10.37 -13.61
N ARG A 81 7.42 9.37 -12.85
CA ARG A 81 8.23 8.35 -12.14
C ARG A 81 9.33 8.88 -11.23
N SER A 82 9.35 10.19 -10.98
CA SER A 82 10.27 10.88 -10.06
C SER A 82 9.87 10.64 -8.60
N LYS A 83 8.57 10.62 -8.34
CA LYS A 83 7.98 10.43 -7.00
C LYS A 83 7.18 9.13 -6.94
N VAL A 84 7.05 8.60 -5.73
CA VAL A 84 6.34 7.35 -5.44
C VAL A 84 5.46 7.56 -4.22
N LEU A 85 4.17 7.24 -4.38
CA LEU A 85 3.23 7.11 -3.28
C LEU A 85 3.30 5.68 -2.74
N ILE A 86 3.58 5.55 -1.44
CA ILE A 86 3.52 4.29 -0.71
C ILE A 86 2.41 4.37 0.32
N VAL A 87 1.54 3.38 0.35
CA VAL A 87 0.48 3.24 1.36
C VAL A 87 0.65 1.87 2.03
N ALA A 88 0.84 1.86 3.34
CA ALA A 88 0.78 0.65 4.16
C ALA A 88 -0.59 0.52 4.80
N ILE A 89 -1.13 -0.69 4.76
CA ILE A 89 -2.51 -1.01 5.13
C ILE A 89 -2.48 -2.18 6.11
N CYS A 90 -3.02 -1.95 7.30
CA CYS A 90 -3.28 -3.00 8.27
C CYS A 90 -4.60 -3.71 7.97
N GLY A 91 -4.78 -4.89 8.54
CA GLY A 91 -6.09 -5.55 8.49
C GLY A 91 -7.15 -4.63 9.10
N LYS A 92 -8.37 -4.64 8.54
CA LYS A 92 -9.49 -3.84 9.08
C LYS A 92 -9.65 -4.14 10.58
N PRO A 93 -9.73 -3.14 11.47
CA PRO A 93 -9.99 -3.35 12.88
C PRO A 93 -11.30 -4.06 13.02
N ARG A 94 -11.31 -5.01 13.93
CA ARG A 94 -12.57 -5.52 14.45
C ARG A 94 -12.95 -4.63 15.63
N LEU A 95 -14.25 -4.49 15.86
CA LEU A 95 -14.74 -3.85 17.07
C LEU A 95 -14.11 -4.55 18.28
N GLY A 96 -13.45 -3.79 19.16
CA GLY A 96 -12.70 -4.33 20.30
C GLY A 96 -11.25 -4.76 20.01
N ALA A 97 -10.68 -4.42 18.85
CA ALA A 97 -9.26 -4.64 18.59
C ALA A 97 -8.39 -3.80 19.55
N VAL A 98 -7.49 -4.48 20.27
CA VAL A 98 -6.57 -3.86 21.25
C VAL A 98 -5.30 -3.31 20.56
N GLN A 99 -5.03 -3.73 19.33
CA GLN A 99 -3.83 -3.37 18.58
C GLN A 99 -4.18 -2.55 17.34
N GLY A 100 -3.69 -1.31 17.30
CA GLY A 100 -3.87 -0.39 16.17
C GLY A 100 -2.87 -0.62 15.03
N ASN A 101 -2.78 0.35 14.12
CA ASN A 101 -1.90 0.31 12.97
C ASN A 101 -0.40 0.42 13.37
N ALA A 102 0.33 -0.71 13.30
CA ALA A 102 1.76 -0.78 13.60
C ALA A 102 2.67 0.00 12.61
N PHE A 103 2.15 0.42 11.45
CA PHE A 103 2.93 1.16 10.45
C PHE A 103 3.09 2.64 10.77
N GLY A 104 2.27 3.23 11.65
CA GLY A 104 2.37 4.67 11.98
C GLY A 104 3.78 5.07 12.42
N LEU A 105 4.25 4.49 13.51
CA LEU A 105 5.57 4.77 14.07
C LEU A 105 6.71 4.33 13.15
N ALA A 106 6.58 3.15 12.53
CA ALA A 106 7.60 2.60 11.64
C ALA A 106 7.78 3.44 10.37
N PHE A 107 6.70 3.96 9.78
CA PHE A 107 6.77 4.87 8.63
C PHE A 107 7.41 6.19 9.02
N ARG A 108 6.98 6.82 10.12
CA ARG A 108 7.54 8.09 10.59
C ARG A 108 9.05 7.99 10.77
N SER A 109 9.49 6.99 11.52
CA SER A 109 10.90 6.79 11.81
C SER A 109 11.70 6.38 10.56
N SER A 110 11.11 5.64 9.61
CA SER A 110 11.78 5.34 8.33
C SER A 110 11.87 6.57 7.42
N ALA A 111 10.84 7.41 7.42
CA ALA A 111 10.77 8.64 6.64
C ALA A 111 11.84 9.64 7.06
N GLU A 112 11.94 9.91 8.37
CA GLU A 112 12.92 10.81 8.98
C GLU A 112 14.35 10.47 8.55
N GLU A 113 14.73 9.19 8.60
CA GLU A 113 16.09 8.78 8.21
C GLU A 113 16.32 8.86 6.70
N THR A 114 15.27 8.72 5.88
CA THR A 114 15.37 8.79 4.40
C THR A 114 15.21 10.20 3.85
N GLY A 115 14.96 11.20 4.72
CA GLY A 115 14.65 12.57 4.30
C GLY A 115 13.34 12.69 3.52
N ALA A 116 12.42 11.72 3.67
CA ALA A 116 11.16 11.69 2.94
C ALA A 116 10.07 12.47 3.68
N GLU A 117 9.20 13.14 2.92
CA GLU A 117 8.02 13.82 3.47
C GLU A 117 6.97 12.80 3.89
N PHE A 118 6.82 12.60 5.20
CA PHE A 118 5.80 11.75 5.80
C PHE A 118 4.46 12.49 5.94
N PHE A 119 3.38 11.84 5.54
CA PHE A 119 2.04 12.41 5.64
C PHE A 119 1.09 11.48 6.41
N HIS A 120 0.19 12.13 7.14
CA HIS A 120 -0.77 11.65 8.15
C HIS A 120 -1.18 10.16 8.18
N GLU A 121 -1.28 9.64 9.41
CA GLU A 121 -1.87 8.35 9.81
C GLU A 121 -3.40 8.40 9.59
N LEU A 122 -3.94 7.69 8.60
CA LEU A 122 -5.35 7.28 8.69
C LEU A 122 -5.41 6.16 9.74
N PHE A 123 -6.54 6.01 10.44
CA PHE A 123 -6.73 5.01 11.50
C PHE A 123 -6.11 3.64 11.16
N GLU A 124 -6.26 3.21 9.89
CA GLU A 124 -5.84 1.88 9.42
C GLU A 124 -4.73 1.85 8.38
N SER A 125 -4.29 3.02 7.92
CA SER A 125 -3.28 3.10 6.88
C SER A 125 -2.37 4.29 7.05
N SER A 126 -1.08 4.07 6.84
CA SER A 126 -0.06 5.13 6.82
C SER A 126 0.41 5.32 5.39
N TRP A 127 0.71 6.54 4.99
CA TRP A 127 1.19 6.79 3.63
C TRP A 127 2.32 7.80 3.60
N ILE A 128 3.10 7.77 2.52
CA ILE A 128 4.28 8.59 2.34
C ILE A 128 4.50 8.85 0.86
N VAL A 129 5.06 10.01 0.53
CA VAL A 129 5.55 10.32 -0.80
C VAL A 129 7.07 10.51 -0.71
N LEU A 130 7.80 9.81 -1.56
CA LEU A 130 9.26 9.90 -1.62
C LEU A 130 9.75 9.87 -3.06
N ASP A 131 11.00 10.26 -3.26
CA ASP A 131 11.68 10.10 -4.55
C ASP A 131 11.88 8.61 -4.89
N ALA A 132 11.74 8.25 -6.16
CA ALA A 132 11.83 6.86 -6.61
C ALA A 132 13.15 6.19 -6.23
N VAL A 133 14.23 6.95 -6.15
CA VAL A 133 15.57 6.49 -5.72
C VAL A 133 15.61 6.05 -4.25
N ALA A 134 14.75 6.62 -3.40
CA ALA A 134 14.70 6.34 -1.97
C ALA A 134 13.86 5.10 -1.60
N VAL A 135 13.09 4.55 -2.55
CA VAL A 135 12.13 3.45 -2.29
C VAL A 135 12.80 2.21 -1.69
N ASN A 136 13.93 1.78 -2.26
CA ASN A 136 14.60 0.58 -1.77
C ASN A 136 15.15 0.78 -0.36
N SER A 137 15.80 1.92 -0.10
CA SER A 137 16.31 2.27 1.24
C SER A 137 15.18 2.34 2.26
N PHE A 138 14.03 2.91 1.87
CA PHE A 138 12.85 2.99 2.73
C PHE A 138 12.29 1.60 3.06
N MET A 139 12.14 0.73 2.06
CA MET A 139 11.58 -0.63 2.26
C MET A 139 12.48 -1.50 3.17
N ILE A 140 13.80 -1.34 3.09
CA ILE A 140 14.75 -2.03 3.97
C ILE A 140 14.56 -1.57 5.42
N ARG A 141 14.64 -0.25 5.67
CA ARG A 141 14.47 0.33 7.01
C ARG A 141 13.12 0.02 7.63
N LEU A 142 12.06 0.07 6.82
CA LEU A 142 10.72 -0.30 7.25
C LEU A 142 10.65 -1.76 7.71
N THR A 143 11.35 -2.65 7.02
CA THR A 143 11.42 -4.07 7.39
C THR A 143 12.14 -4.26 8.72
N GLU A 144 13.16 -3.46 9.02
CA GLU A 144 13.88 -3.51 10.30
C GLU A 144 13.01 -3.01 11.45
N LYS A 145 12.26 -1.91 11.23
CA LYS A 145 11.49 -1.19 12.27
C LYS A 145 10.12 -1.77 12.58
N LEU A 146 9.52 -2.55 11.68
CA LEU A 146 8.28 -3.28 11.99
C LEU A 146 8.60 -4.42 12.95
N LEU A 147 8.08 -4.38 14.17
CA LEU A 147 8.20 -5.48 15.13
C LEU A 147 7.22 -6.62 14.79
#